data_AF-A0A5E7TWT0-F1
#
_entry.id   AF-A0A5E7TWT0-F1
#
_cell.length_a   1.000
_cell.length_b   1.000
_cell.length_c   1.000
_cell.angle_alpha   90.00
_cell.angle_beta   90.00
_cell.angle_gamma   90.00
#
_symmetry.space_group_name_H-M   'P 1'
#
loop_
_entity.id
_entity.type
_entity.pdbx_description
1 polymer ?
#
loop_
_entity_poly.entity_id
_entity_poly.type
_entity_poly.pdbx_seq_one_letter_code
_entity_poly.pdbx_strand_id
1 'polypeptide(L)'
;MCRVLIIEDELAAIERFQGLSKGTELTFLSPADVGLAGWAPEETESVEEQLAKHLKAQIEQQQIDLVLLDTDLSRGRSLQPHSSYKAALRELGMPVCRYQKGGTEPPLARLQQLQRTVRDGASAIWIPKAYVSGDRINGLVPRLIAISRGFKDILAALRSNPDLLDDKHRHSPADVLASVLGDTDLSYEFLGYAAQNLVYFAKPEQEVQEQEISKEQRYATQLGYWLYNYIITFPGPILTAPAAAAYLNVLPDELEAREDFSSLVGRAHYQGPFDQVEPYFWRTRLIALLDESNGDLATHESITGAALRRVDSNNAGDPTFVCMITGEAITQDQSATSPDWVPSGATEAKIKEEVLDELGPLAGI
;
A
#
# COMPACT_ATOMS: atom_id res chain seq x y z
N MET A 1 -2.30 20.28 -7.12
CA MET A 1 -1.05 20.39 -6.35
C MET A 1 -1.22 19.59 -5.07
N CYS A 2 -0.34 18.62 -4.81
CA CYS A 2 -0.34 17.76 -3.63
C CYS A 2 0.49 18.42 -2.51
N ARG A 3 -0.03 18.50 -1.28
CA ARG A 3 0.70 19.09 -0.15
C ARG A 3 1.02 18.02 0.88
N VAL A 4 2.30 17.79 1.16
CA VAL A 4 2.77 16.76 2.08
C VAL A 4 3.42 17.40 3.28
N LEU A 5 2.90 17.14 4.48
CA LEU A 5 3.55 17.53 5.73
C LEU A 5 4.64 16.51 6.06
N ILE A 6 5.89 16.96 6.19
CA ILE A 6 6.99 16.13 6.67
C ILE A 6 7.07 16.30 8.19
N ILE A 7 7.03 15.20 8.93
CA ILE A 7 7.34 15.17 10.36
C ILE A 7 8.69 14.47 10.50
N GLU A 8 9.72 15.29 10.65
CA GLU A 8 11.15 14.93 10.61
C GLU A 8 11.89 15.92 11.52
N ASP A 9 12.87 15.44 12.29
CA ASP A 9 13.64 16.21 13.25
C ASP A 9 15.02 16.65 12.74
N GLU A 10 15.48 16.08 11.61
CA GLU A 10 16.73 16.46 10.95
C GLU A 10 16.51 17.50 9.84
N LEU A 11 16.98 18.73 10.06
CA LEU A 11 16.87 19.84 9.09
C LEU A 11 17.41 19.47 7.70
N ALA A 12 18.55 18.80 7.62
CA ALA A 12 19.15 18.39 6.35
C ALA A 12 18.26 17.41 5.55
N ALA A 13 17.48 16.56 6.23
CA ALA A 13 16.54 15.66 5.59
C ALA A 13 15.31 16.44 5.05
N ILE A 14 14.81 17.40 5.82
CA ILE A 14 13.71 18.30 5.39
C ILE A 14 14.12 19.08 4.14
N GLU A 15 15.28 19.73 4.16
CA GLU A 15 15.81 20.50 3.03
C GLU A 15 15.99 19.63 1.78
N ARG A 16 16.47 18.39 1.97
CA ARG A 16 16.59 17.41 0.88
C ARG A 16 15.23 17.12 0.25
N PHE A 17 14.21 16.81 1.05
CA PHE A 17 12.87 16.52 0.52
C PHE A 17 12.26 17.73 -0.18
N GLN A 18 12.34 18.93 0.41
CA GLN A 18 11.91 20.18 -0.22
C GLN A 18 12.66 20.43 -1.55
N GLY A 19 13.93 20.05 -1.63
CA GLY A 19 14.71 20.07 -2.86
C GLY A 19 14.12 19.19 -3.97
N LEU A 20 13.66 17.97 -3.62
CA LEU A 20 13.07 17.02 -4.58
C LEU A 20 11.74 17.51 -5.17
N SER A 21 10.99 18.35 -4.46
CA SER A 21 9.68 18.80 -4.92
C SER A 21 9.74 20.00 -5.88
N LYS A 22 10.93 20.59 -6.10
CA LYS A 22 11.12 21.74 -7.01
C LYS A 22 10.72 21.36 -8.45
N GLY A 23 9.79 22.13 -9.02
CA GLY A 23 9.30 21.90 -10.39
C GLY A 23 8.31 20.73 -10.52
N THR A 24 7.81 20.19 -9.39
CA THR A 24 6.83 19.09 -9.37
C THR A 24 5.45 19.61 -8.94
N GLU A 25 4.43 18.75 -9.03
CA GLU A 25 3.09 19.06 -8.53
C GLU A 25 2.95 18.89 -7.00
N LEU A 26 4.03 18.53 -6.30
CA LEU A 26 4.07 18.32 -4.87
C LEU A 26 4.75 19.49 -4.16
N THR A 27 4.25 19.86 -2.99
CA THR A 27 4.89 20.80 -2.07
C THR A 27 5.07 20.14 -0.72
N PHE A 28 6.30 20.11 -0.22
CA PHE A 28 6.58 19.68 1.14
C PHE A 28 6.48 20.85 2.13
N LEU A 29 5.76 20.62 3.22
CA LEU A 29 5.66 21.51 4.38
C LEU A 29 6.50 20.92 5.51
N SER A 30 7.35 21.73 6.12
CA SER A 30 8.15 21.35 7.29
C SER A 30 7.35 21.52 8.59
N PRO A 31 7.80 20.94 9.71
CA PRO A 31 7.18 21.20 11.01
C PRO A 31 7.17 22.68 11.39
N ALA A 32 8.15 23.47 10.94
CA ALA A 32 8.19 24.91 11.19
C ALA A 32 7.12 25.67 10.40
N ASP A 33 6.86 25.27 9.15
CA ASP A 33 5.86 25.92 8.27
C ASP A 33 4.43 25.81 8.83
N VAL A 34 4.19 24.80 9.66
CA VAL A 34 2.88 24.51 10.27
C VAL A 34 2.85 24.75 11.79
N GLY A 35 3.89 25.35 12.36
CA GLY A 35 3.93 25.67 13.80
C GLY A 35 4.03 24.47 14.74
N LEU A 36 4.45 23.29 14.25
CA LEU A 36 4.74 22.11 15.06
C LEU A 36 6.09 22.20 15.77
N ALA A 37 7.06 22.89 15.18
CA ALA A 37 8.39 23.07 15.76
C ALA A 37 8.30 23.93 17.03
N GLY A 38 8.52 23.31 18.19
CA GLY A 38 8.41 24.00 19.48
C GLY A 38 6.98 24.10 20.03
N TRP A 39 6.02 23.40 19.42
CA TRP A 39 4.70 23.21 20.01
C TRP A 39 4.81 22.45 21.33
N ALA A 40 4.20 22.99 22.38
CA ALA A 40 4.18 22.41 23.71
C ALA A 40 2.72 22.20 24.15
N PRO A 41 2.38 21.01 24.67
CA PRO A 41 1.06 20.77 25.23
C PRO A 41 0.88 21.56 26.54
N GLU A 42 -0.35 21.98 26.80
CA GLU A 42 -0.80 22.51 28.08
C GLU A 42 -1.02 21.36 29.08
N GLU A 43 -0.98 21.63 30.40
CA GLU A 43 -1.09 20.58 31.44
C GLU A 43 -2.52 20.03 31.64
N THR A 44 -3.50 20.52 30.88
CA THR A 44 -4.94 20.35 31.16
C THR A 44 -5.60 19.17 30.44
N GLU A 45 -5.07 18.72 29.32
CA GLU A 45 -5.60 17.63 28.47
C GLU A 45 -4.51 16.63 28.08
N SER A 46 -4.87 15.49 27.48
CA SER A 46 -3.87 14.54 26.96
C SER A 46 -3.05 15.18 25.84
N VAL A 47 -1.75 14.85 25.75
CA VAL A 47 -0.85 15.39 24.72
C VAL A 47 -1.36 15.04 23.32
N GLU A 48 -1.87 13.83 23.17
CA GLU A 48 -2.42 13.32 21.91
C GLU A 48 -3.65 14.10 21.44
N GLU A 49 -4.60 14.41 22.32
CA GLU A 49 -5.80 15.18 21.98
C GLU A 49 -5.46 16.61 21.56
N GLN A 50 -4.57 17.26 22.31
CA GLN A 50 -4.13 18.62 21.99
C GLN A 50 -3.36 18.65 20.67
N LEU A 51 -2.51 17.64 20.42
CA LEU A 51 -1.78 17.49 19.17
C LEU A 51 -2.74 17.24 18.00
N ALA A 52 -3.78 16.41 18.19
CA ALA A 52 -4.81 16.18 17.18
C ALA A 52 -5.58 17.47 16.85
N LYS A 53 -6.00 18.25 17.86
CA LYS A 53 -6.65 19.56 17.66
C LYS A 53 -5.75 20.52 16.88
N HIS A 54 -4.46 20.61 17.25
CA HIS A 54 -3.51 21.47 16.55
C HIS A 54 -3.28 21.01 15.10
N LEU A 55 -3.02 19.72 14.89
CA LEU A 55 -2.82 19.15 13.56
C LEU A 55 -4.06 19.31 12.66
N LYS A 56 -5.27 19.15 13.20
CA LYS A 56 -6.52 19.36 12.45
C LYS A 56 -6.57 20.77 11.85
N ALA A 57 -6.36 21.79 12.69
CA ALA A 57 -6.35 23.18 12.25
C ALA A 57 -5.30 23.42 11.16
N GLN A 58 -4.10 22.85 11.29
CA GLN A 58 -3.04 22.99 10.29
C GLN A 58 -3.35 22.24 9.00
N ILE A 59 -3.90 21.02 9.08
CA ILE A 59 -4.30 20.23 7.90
C ILE A 59 -5.36 20.97 7.10
N GLU A 60 -6.35 21.55 7.76
CA GLU A 60 -7.40 22.35 7.11
C GLU A 60 -6.84 23.66 6.54
N GLN A 61 -6.09 24.43 7.33
CA GLN A 61 -5.54 25.72 6.90
C GLN A 61 -4.57 25.56 5.73
N GLN A 62 -3.72 24.55 5.79
CA GLN A 62 -2.68 24.30 4.79
C GLN A 62 -3.10 23.31 3.71
N GLN A 63 -4.33 22.77 3.76
CA GLN A 63 -4.83 21.77 2.80
C GLN A 63 -3.85 20.60 2.63
N ILE A 64 -3.43 20.00 3.74
CA ILE A 64 -2.48 18.87 3.74
C ILE A 64 -3.17 17.61 3.25
N ASP A 65 -2.56 16.93 2.29
CA ASP A 65 -3.14 15.75 1.63
C ASP A 65 -2.53 14.42 2.09
N LEU A 66 -1.31 14.46 2.62
CA LEU A 66 -0.56 13.29 3.07
C LEU A 66 0.47 13.73 4.12
N VAL A 67 0.78 12.86 5.07
CA VAL A 67 1.89 13.06 6.01
C VAL A 67 3.01 12.07 5.71
N LEU A 68 4.25 12.57 5.63
CA LEU A 68 5.45 11.74 5.58
C LEU A 68 6.13 11.79 6.96
N LEU A 69 6.01 10.69 7.72
CA LEU A 69 6.41 10.60 9.12
C LEU A 69 7.67 9.74 9.28
N ASP A 70 8.73 10.33 9.83
CA ASP A 70 9.90 9.58 10.27
C ASP A 70 9.55 8.71 11.48
N THR A 71 10.17 7.54 11.54
CA THR A 71 9.99 6.57 12.64
C THR A 71 10.88 6.85 13.84
N ASP A 72 11.94 7.63 13.66
CA ASP A 72 12.90 7.98 14.70
C ASP A 72 12.98 9.50 14.91
N LEU A 73 12.04 10.04 15.67
CA LEU A 73 12.00 11.46 16.06
C LEU A 73 12.79 11.73 17.36
N SER A 74 13.75 10.87 17.72
CA SER A 74 14.43 10.95 19.01
C SER A 74 15.58 11.97 19.06
N ARG A 75 16.01 12.52 17.92
CA ARG A 75 17.20 13.37 17.82
C ARG A 75 16.88 14.84 18.08
N GLY A 76 15.68 15.29 17.75
CA GLY A 76 15.21 16.65 17.99
C GLY A 76 14.35 16.77 19.25
N ARG A 77 14.64 17.76 20.10
CA ARG A 77 13.79 18.10 21.26
C ARG A 77 12.56 18.94 20.90
N SER A 78 12.40 19.32 19.64
CA SER A 78 11.40 20.29 19.18
C SER A 78 10.08 19.67 18.72
N LEU A 79 10.01 18.33 18.66
CA LEU A 79 8.83 17.58 18.21
C LEU A 79 8.41 16.58 19.28
N GLN A 80 7.14 16.16 19.21
CA GLN A 80 6.60 15.12 20.07
C GLN A 80 7.09 13.73 19.64
N PRO A 81 6.99 12.70 20.51
CA PRO A 81 7.34 11.33 20.13
C PRO A 81 6.49 10.81 18.97
N HIS A 82 7.06 9.88 18.19
CA HIS A 82 6.39 9.20 17.07
C HIS A 82 5.02 8.63 17.44
N SER A 83 4.90 8.04 18.64
CA SER A 83 3.65 7.45 19.13
C SER A 83 2.51 8.48 19.22
N SER A 84 2.80 9.71 19.65
CA SER A 84 1.80 10.76 19.81
C SER A 84 1.32 11.26 18.44
N TYR A 85 2.23 11.46 17.47
CA TYR A 85 1.83 11.76 16.08
C TYR A 85 1.04 10.62 15.44
N LYS A 86 1.45 9.36 15.65
CA LYS A 86 0.71 8.19 15.17
C LYS A 86 -0.72 8.15 15.71
N ALA A 87 -0.90 8.43 17.00
CA ALA A 87 -2.22 8.46 17.62
C ALA A 87 -3.09 9.60 17.05
N ALA A 88 -2.57 10.83 17.06
CA ALA A 88 -3.26 12.01 16.58
C ALA A 88 -3.64 11.91 15.08
N LEU A 89 -2.72 11.48 14.21
CA LEU A 89 -3.01 11.37 12.78
C LEU A 89 -4.00 10.24 12.45
N ARG A 90 -3.98 9.15 13.21
CA ARG A 90 -4.97 8.07 13.09
C ARG A 90 -6.35 8.56 13.47
N GLU A 91 -6.44 9.30 14.58
CA GLU A 91 -7.68 9.94 14.99
C GLU A 91 -8.18 10.85 13.88
N LEU A 92 -7.30 11.69 13.31
CA LEU A 92 -7.61 12.58 12.20
C LEU A 92 -7.97 11.90 10.86
N GLY A 93 -7.96 10.57 10.78
CA GLY A 93 -8.18 9.85 9.53
C GLY A 93 -7.24 10.34 8.43
N MET A 94 -6.03 10.76 8.81
CA MET A 94 -5.05 11.36 7.90
C MET A 94 -4.23 10.26 7.23
N PRO A 95 -4.12 10.25 5.90
CA PRO A 95 -3.14 9.40 5.21
C PRO A 95 -1.71 9.69 5.67
N VAL A 96 -0.98 8.64 6.04
CA VAL A 96 0.38 8.67 6.54
C VAL A 96 1.24 7.68 5.76
N CYS A 97 2.37 8.16 5.29
CA CYS A 97 3.49 7.39 4.81
C CYS A 97 4.59 7.40 5.89
N ARG A 98 5.10 6.23 6.27
CA ARG A 98 6.23 6.11 7.21
C ARG A 98 7.49 5.69 6.50
N TYR A 99 8.62 6.15 7.02
CA TYR A 99 9.92 5.74 6.53
C TYR A 99 10.95 5.61 7.64
N GLN A 100 12.09 5.05 7.29
CA GLN A 100 13.25 4.94 8.16
C GLN A 100 14.49 5.36 7.38
N LYS A 101 15.32 6.22 7.98
CA LYS A 101 16.61 6.67 7.41
C LYS A 101 17.68 5.57 7.50
N GLY A 102 18.54 5.50 6.48
CA GLY A 102 19.84 4.81 6.52
C GLY A 102 19.85 3.27 6.48
N GLY A 103 21.07 2.75 6.27
CA GLY A 103 21.40 1.33 6.17
C GLY A 103 21.22 0.74 4.77
N THR A 104 22.00 -0.28 4.44
CA THR A 104 21.76 -1.17 3.30
C THR A 104 20.56 -2.07 3.61
N GLU A 105 19.71 -2.36 2.62
CA GLU A 105 18.64 -3.35 2.78
C GLU A 105 19.28 -4.72 3.01
N PRO A 106 19.12 -5.35 4.19
CA PRO A 106 19.62 -6.70 4.40
C PRO A 106 18.91 -7.69 3.47
N PRO A 107 19.46 -8.89 3.23
CA PRO A 107 18.78 -9.94 2.44
C PRO A 107 17.36 -10.26 2.90
N LEU A 108 17.07 -10.07 4.21
CA LEU A 108 15.75 -10.28 4.82
C LEU A 108 14.92 -9.01 4.99
N ALA A 109 15.32 -7.90 4.36
CA ALA A 109 14.61 -6.62 4.45
C ALA A 109 13.13 -6.77 4.06
N ARG A 110 12.86 -7.60 3.05
CA ARG A 110 11.50 -7.82 2.54
C ARG A 110 10.62 -8.58 3.52
N LEU A 111 11.13 -9.60 4.22
CA LEU A 111 10.38 -10.27 5.29
C LEU A 111 10.05 -9.29 6.43
N GLN A 112 11.05 -8.53 6.89
CA GLN A 112 10.85 -7.55 7.96
C GLN A 112 9.84 -6.47 7.55
N GLN A 113 9.87 -6.06 6.29
CA GLN A 113 8.90 -5.12 5.73
C GLN A 113 7.50 -5.72 5.71
N LEU A 114 7.32 -6.96 5.23
CA LEU A 114 6.02 -7.64 5.21
C LEU A 114 5.45 -7.79 6.63
N GLN A 115 6.25 -8.25 7.59
CA GLN A 115 5.83 -8.36 9.00
C GLN A 115 5.43 -7.00 9.60
N ARG A 116 6.17 -5.92 9.28
CA ARG A 116 5.80 -4.56 9.67
C ARG A 116 4.50 -4.11 8.99
N THR A 117 4.29 -4.46 7.73
CA THR A 117 3.03 -4.17 7.02
C THR A 117 1.85 -4.88 7.67
N VAL A 118 1.97 -6.16 8.04
CA VAL A 118 0.90 -6.87 8.75
C VAL A 118 0.58 -6.20 10.09
N ARG A 119 1.61 -5.88 10.89
CA ARG A 119 1.46 -5.33 12.24
C ARG A 119 1.02 -3.87 12.28
N ASP A 120 1.58 -3.03 11.42
CA ASP A 120 1.43 -1.57 11.46
C ASP A 120 0.65 -1.00 10.25
N GLY A 121 0.30 -1.82 9.26
CA GLY A 121 -0.33 -1.43 7.99
C GLY A 121 -1.70 -0.82 8.13
N ALA A 122 -2.38 -1.05 9.25
CA ALA A 122 -3.60 -0.34 9.64
C ALA A 122 -3.41 1.19 9.82
N SER A 123 -2.16 1.68 9.94
CA SER A 123 -1.89 3.05 10.39
C SER A 123 -0.98 3.87 9.48
N ALA A 124 -0.34 3.25 8.50
CA ALA A 124 0.55 3.93 7.56
C ALA A 124 0.90 3.03 6.37
N ILE A 125 1.26 3.64 5.25
CA ILE A 125 1.98 2.97 4.16
C ILE A 125 3.49 3.10 4.41
N TRP A 126 4.24 2.01 4.31
CA TRP A 126 5.69 2.05 4.45
C TRP A 126 6.36 2.42 3.13
N ILE A 127 7.15 3.50 3.15
CA ILE A 127 8.00 3.89 2.03
C ILE A 127 9.31 3.11 2.11
N PRO A 128 9.68 2.33 1.07
CA PRO A 128 10.93 1.59 1.07
C PRO A 128 12.14 2.52 1.19
N LYS A 129 13.19 2.05 1.87
CA LYS A 129 14.38 2.86 2.16
C LYS A 129 15.05 3.40 0.91
N ALA A 130 15.03 2.63 -0.18
CA ALA A 130 15.55 3.02 -1.49
C ALA A 130 14.97 4.35 -2.01
N TYR A 131 13.72 4.69 -1.66
CA TYR A 131 13.08 5.94 -2.07
C TYR A 131 13.39 7.13 -1.16
N VAL A 132 13.98 6.93 0.02
CA VAL A 132 14.19 8.01 1.00
C VAL A 132 15.66 8.36 1.15
N SER A 133 16.53 7.34 1.14
CA SER A 133 17.97 7.51 1.32
C SER A 133 18.81 6.64 0.38
N GLY A 134 18.19 5.97 -0.59
CA GLY A 134 18.88 5.11 -1.55
C GLY A 134 18.90 5.66 -2.98
N ASP A 135 19.14 4.77 -3.92
CA ASP A 135 19.30 5.01 -5.37
C ASP A 135 18.00 5.40 -6.09
N ARG A 136 16.83 5.13 -5.48
CA ARG A 136 15.50 5.43 -6.04
C ARG A 136 14.86 6.71 -5.50
N ILE A 137 15.64 7.59 -4.88
CA ILE A 137 15.13 8.82 -4.24
C ILE A 137 14.32 9.73 -5.18
N ASN A 138 14.67 9.78 -6.46
CA ASN A 138 13.92 10.56 -7.47
C ASN A 138 12.50 10.04 -7.69
N GLY A 139 12.22 8.77 -7.35
CA GLY A 139 10.89 8.18 -7.40
C GLY A 139 10.00 8.52 -6.19
N LEU A 140 10.53 9.19 -5.16
CA LEU A 140 9.76 9.49 -3.94
C LEU A 140 8.57 10.40 -4.22
N VAL A 141 8.82 11.53 -4.89
CA VAL A 141 7.79 12.53 -5.17
C VAL A 141 6.64 11.97 -6.01
N PRO A 142 6.86 11.35 -7.19
CA PRO A 142 5.76 10.77 -7.97
C PRO A 142 5.00 9.69 -7.18
N ARG A 143 5.70 8.90 -6.37
CA ARG A 143 5.07 7.88 -5.51
C ARG A 143 4.16 8.49 -4.44
N LEU A 144 4.58 9.55 -3.76
CA LEU A 144 3.75 10.25 -2.77
C LEU A 144 2.53 10.91 -3.41
N ILE A 145 2.68 11.48 -4.61
CA ILE A 145 1.54 12.02 -5.38
C ILE A 145 0.54 10.90 -5.70
N ALA A 146 1.01 9.76 -6.21
CA ALA A 146 0.16 8.62 -6.56
C ALA A 146 -0.56 8.05 -5.32
N ILE A 147 0.14 7.93 -4.19
CA ILE A 147 -0.46 7.50 -2.92
C ILE A 147 -1.54 8.48 -2.46
N SER A 148 -1.24 9.78 -2.47
CA SER A 148 -2.20 10.82 -2.10
C SER A 148 -3.45 10.79 -2.99
N ARG A 149 -3.29 10.60 -4.31
CA ARG A 149 -4.39 10.43 -5.26
C ARG A 149 -5.25 9.22 -4.92
N GLY A 150 -4.64 8.05 -4.66
CA GLY A 150 -5.39 6.85 -4.28
C GLY A 150 -6.31 7.06 -3.09
N PHE A 151 -5.84 7.70 -2.00
CA PHE A 151 -6.71 8.03 -0.87
C PHE A 151 -7.84 9.01 -1.24
N LYS A 152 -7.55 10.02 -2.08
CA LYS A 152 -8.54 10.98 -2.54
C LYS A 152 -9.59 10.34 -3.44
N ASP A 153 -9.21 9.39 -4.28
CA ASP A 153 -10.13 8.67 -5.17
C ASP A 153 -11.13 7.84 -4.37
N ILE A 154 -10.65 7.14 -3.32
CA ILE A 154 -11.52 6.42 -2.39
C ILE A 154 -12.48 7.39 -1.68
N LEU A 155 -11.96 8.50 -1.16
CA LEU A 155 -12.79 9.51 -0.49
C LEU A 155 -13.86 10.10 -1.42
N ALA A 156 -13.49 10.40 -2.67
CA ALA A 156 -14.41 10.90 -3.67
C ALA A 156 -15.50 9.86 -3.97
N ALA A 157 -15.14 8.59 -4.14
CA ALA A 157 -16.09 7.51 -4.36
C ALA A 157 -17.10 7.36 -3.19
N LEU A 158 -16.63 7.45 -1.94
CA LEU A 158 -17.52 7.40 -0.76
C LEU A 158 -18.43 8.63 -0.67
N ARG A 159 -17.92 9.82 -0.96
CA ARG A 159 -18.73 11.07 -0.96
C ARG A 159 -19.78 11.07 -2.08
N SER A 160 -19.46 10.48 -3.23
CA SER A 160 -20.41 10.33 -4.34
C SER A 160 -21.47 9.26 -4.08
N ASN A 161 -21.23 8.33 -3.15
CA ASN A 161 -22.12 7.22 -2.82
C ASN A 161 -22.32 7.10 -1.30
N PRO A 162 -23.01 8.07 -0.66
CA PRO A 162 -23.15 8.11 0.80
C PRO A 162 -23.88 6.89 1.38
N ASP A 163 -24.73 6.24 0.60
CA ASP A 163 -25.47 5.03 1.00
C ASP A 163 -24.55 3.86 1.36
N LEU A 164 -23.31 3.82 0.81
CA LEU A 164 -22.31 2.81 1.14
C LEU A 164 -21.93 2.81 2.63
N LEU A 165 -22.06 3.97 3.28
CA LEU A 165 -21.78 4.14 4.70
C LEU A 165 -23.05 4.26 5.55
N ASP A 166 -24.24 4.10 4.97
CA ASP A 166 -25.48 4.13 5.74
C ASP A 166 -25.58 2.86 6.61
N ASP A 167 -25.74 3.07 7.92
CA ASP A 167 -25.87 2.01 8.91
C ASP A 167 -27.12 1.14 8.67
N LYS A 168 -28.09 1.62 7.89
CA LYS A 168 -29.30 0.87 7.50
C LYS A 168 -29.00 -0.28 6.52
N HIS A 169 -28.06 -0.09 5.61
CA HIS A 169 -27.78 -1.05 4.54
C HIS A 169 -26.73 -2.12 4.95
N ARG A 170 -26.04 -1.92 6.09
CA ARG A 170 -25.08 -2.87 6.68
C ARG A 170 -24.05 -3.43 5.69
N HIS A 171 -23.53 -2.58 4.81
CA HIS A 171 -22.43 -2.97 3.93
C HIS A 171 -21.20 -3.38 4.75
N SER A 172 -20.60 -4.52 4.41
CA SER A 172 -19.30 -4.91 4.96
C SER A 172 -18.19 -4.06 4.32
N PRO A 173 -17.00 -3.96 4.94
CA PRO A 173 -15.86 -3.28 4.32
C PRO A 173 -15.51 -3.82 2.92
N ALA A 174 -15.69 -5.12 2.70
CA ALA A 174 -15.50 -5.76 1.40
C ALA A 174 -16.49 -5.25 0.35
N ASP A 175 -17.77 -5.11 0.70
CA ASP A 175 -18.81 -4.57 -0.20
C ASP A 175 -18.54 -3.10 -0.55
N VAL A 176 -18.14 -2.31 0.45
CA VAL A 176 -17.80 -0.90 0.22
C VAL A 176 -16.58 -0.78 -0.69
N LEU A 177 -15.52 -1.57 -0.46
CA LEU A 177 -14.33 -1.53 -1.30
C LEU A 177 -14.61 -1.98 -2.73
N ALA A 178 -15.34 -3.08 -2.91
CA ALA A 178 -15.79 -3.57 -4.22
C ALA A 178 -16.56 -2.48 -4.98
N SER A 179 -17.46 -1.77 -4.29
CA SER A 179 -18.20 -0.64 -4.88
C SER A 179 -17.30 0.55 -5.23
N VAL A 180 -16.32 0.89 -4.38
CA VAL A 180 -15.31 1.93 -4.66
C VAL A 180 -14.46 1.59 -5.89
N LEU A 181 -14.19 0.30 -6.11
CA LEU A 181 -13.44 -0.21 -7.25
C LEU A 181 -14.30 -0.36 -8.52
N GLY A 182 -15.61 -0.11 -8.41
CA GLY A 182 -16.55 -0.17 -9.54
C GLY A 182 -16.98 -1.58 -9.95
N ASP A 183 -16.70 -2.59 -9.12
CA ASP A 183 -17.05 -3.98 -9.39
C ASP A 183 -17.50 -4.67 -8.10
N THR A 184 -18.81 -4.80 -7.92
CA THR A 184 -19.43 -5.35 -6.71
C THR A 184 -19.21 -6.85 -6.54
N ASP A 185 -18.86 -7.57 -7.61
CA ASP A 185 -18.64 -9.02 -7.57
C ASP A 185 -17.32 -9.37 -6.87
N LEU A 186 -16.42 -8.40 -6.72
CA LEU A 186 -15.14 -8.53 -6.00
C LEU A 186 -15.31 -8.67 -4.47
N SER A 187 -16.49 -8.42 -3.91
CA SER A 187 -16.70 -8.46 -2.46
C SER A 187 -16.29 -9.81 -1.86
N TYR A 188 -16.62 -10.92 -2.53
CA TYR A 188 -16.24 -12.27 -2.11
C TYR A 188 -14.73 -12.50 -2.12
N GLU A 189 -14.01 -11.92 -3.08
CA GLU A 189 -12.55 -12.03 -3.15
C GLU A 189 -11.87 -11.26 -2.00
N PHE A 190 -12.48 -10.17 -1.53
CA PHE A 190 -11.93 -9.39 -0.41
C PHE A 190 -12.26 -9.93 0.98
N LEU A 191 -13.26 -10.82 1.11
CA LEU A 191 -13.60 -11.43 2.40
C LEU A 191 -12.41 -12.16 3.04
N GLY A 192 -11.57 -12.83 2.23
CA GLY A 192 -10.35 -13.50 2.71
C GLY A 192 -9.29 -12.56 3.31
N TYR A 193 -9.38 -11.26 3.06
CA TYR A 193 -8.52 -10.23 3.64
C TYR A 193 -9.12 -9.54 4.87
N ALA A 194 -10.41 -9.76 5.13
CA ALA A 194 -11.13 -9.09 6.20
C ALA A 194 -10.90 -9.77 7.56
N ALA A 195 -10.70 -11.10 7.60
CA ALA A 195 -10.64 -11.88 8.85
C ALA A 195 -9.56 -11.40 9.85
N GLN A 196 -8.38 -11.02 9.36
CA GLN A 196 -7.30 -10.49 10.19
C GLN A 196 -7.48 -9.01 10.57
N ASN A 197 -8.45 -8.32 9.95
CA ASN A 197 -8.66 -6.88 10.03
C ASN A 197 -10.08 -6.51 10.53
N LEU A 198 -10.85 -7.42 11.13
CA LEU A 198 -12.23 -7.09 11.54
C LEU A 198 -12.31 -5.97 12.59
N VAL A 199 -11.36 -5.94 13.53
CA VAL A 199 -11.26 -4.87 14.54
C VAL A 199 -10.87 -3.53 13.91
N TYR A 200 -10.24 -3.56 12.73
CA TYR A 200 -9.73 -2.38 12.05
C TYR A 200 -10.83 -1.41 11.62
N PHE A 201 -11.99 -1.95 11.23
CA PHE A 201 -13.17 -1.19 10.79
C PHE A 201 -14.21 -1.03 11.90
N ALA A 202 -13.89 -1.44 13.14
CA ALA A 202 -14.79 -1.24 14.26
C ALA A 202 -15.06 0.26 14.49
N LYS A 203 -16.32 0.58 14.81
CA LYS A 203 -16.68 1.95 15.18
C LYS A 203 -15.97 2.30 16.49
N PRO A 204 -15.36 3.50 16.62
CA PRO A 204 -14.84 3.93 17.91
C PRO A 204 -15.98 3.98 18.94
N GLU A 205 -15.67 3.53 20.16
CA GLU A 205 -16.56 3.66 21.30
C GLU A 205 -16.59 5.14 21.71
N GLN A 206 -17.76 5.77 21.64
CA GLN A 206 -18.13 7.14 22.05
C GLN A 206 -18.07 8.26 20.99
N GLU A 207 -19.12 9.09 21.04
CA GLU A 207 -19.27 10.38 20.36
C GLU A 207 -18.26 11.38 20.96
N VAL A 208 -17.02 11.40 20.46
CA VAL A 208 -16.12 12.53 20.70
C VAL A 208 -16.58 13.66 19.77
N GLN A 209 -17.65 14.36 20.18
CA GLN A 209 -18.44 15.29 19.37
C GLN A 209 -17.66 16.52 18.86
N GLU A 210 -16.43 16.79 19.33
CA GLU A 210 -15.68 18.01 18.98
C GLU A 210 -14.46 17.79 18.07
N GLN A 211 -13.95 16.57 17.93
CA GLN A 211 -12.82 16.29 17.05
C GLN A 211 -13.24 15.81 15.65
N GLU A 212 -14.55 15.70 15.38
CA GLU A 212 -15.15 14.97 14.27
C GLU A 212 -14.47 15.19 12.91
N ILE A 213 -13.73 14.17 12.50
CA ILE A 213 -13.38 13.89 11.12
C ILE A 213 -14.62 13.24 10.52
N SER A 214 -14.96 13.62 9.29
CA SER A 214 -16.11 13.05 8.63
C SER A 214 -15.99 11.52 8.58
N LYS A 215 -17.12 10.81 8.74
CA LYS A 215 -17.17 9.34 8.71
C LYS A 215 -16.51 8.81 7.42
N GLU A 216 -16.75 9.50 6.31
CA GLU A 216 -16.19 9.23 4.99
C GLU A 216 -14.67 9.35 4.98
N GLN A 217 -14.10 10.41 5.56
CA GLN A 217 -12.66 10.63 5.59
C GLN A 217 -11.94 9.54 6.39
N ARG A 218 -12.44 9.21 7.58
CA ARG A 218 -11.88 8.11 8.38
C ARG A 218 -11.96 6.78 7.65
N TYR A 219 -13.12 6.47 7.08
CA TYR A 219 -13.34 5.20 6.40
C TYR A 219 -12.55 5.10 5.09
N ALA A 220 -12.39 6.20 4.34
CA ALA A 220 -11.55 6.27 3.14
C ALA A 220 -10.10 5.95 3.47
N THR A 221 -9.56 6.52 4.55
CA THR A 221 -8.20 6.25 5.00
C THR A 221 -8.04 4.79 5.46
N GLN A 222 -9.03 4.24 6.17
CA GLN A 222 -9.02 2.82 6.53
C GLN A 222 -9.03 1.92 5.29
N LEU A 223 -9.95 2.15 4.34
CA LEU A 223 -10.02 1.40 3.09
C LEU A 223 -8.75 1.54 2.26
N GLY A 224 -8.14 2.72 2.21
CA GLY A 224 -6.90 2.94 1.46
C GLY A 224 -5.72 2.16 2.02
N TYR A 225 -5.58 2.12 3.35
CA TYR A 225 -4.61 1.25 3.99
C TYR A 225 -4.93 -0.23 3.77
N TRP A 226 -6.20 -0.63 3.87
CA TRP A 226 -6.60 -2.02 3.64
C TRP A 226 -6.27 -2.48 2.20
N LEU A 227 -6.67 -1.68 1.20
CA LEU A 227 -6.39 -1.92 -0.20
C LEU A 227 -4.88 -1.98 -0.45
N TYR A 228 -4.12 -0.96 -0.03
CA TYR A 228 -2.70 -0.88 -0.38
C TYR A 228 -1.85 -1.91 0.40
N ASN A 229 -1.98 -1.95 1.73
CA ASN A 229 -1.10 -2.72 2.59
C ASN A 229 -1.48 -4.20 2.70
N TYR A 230 -2.75 -4.56 2.46
CA TYR A 230 -3.19 -5.94 2.62
C TYR A 230 -3.62 -6.59 1.30
N ILE A 231 -4.30 -5.88 0.40
CA ILE A 231 -4.77 -6.48 -0.87
C ILE A 231 -3.72 -6.36 -1.98
N ILE A 232 -3.13 -5.18 -2.19
CA ILE A 232 -2.13 -4.96 -3.24
C ILE A 232 -0.77 -5.57 -2.84
N THR A 233 -0.38 -5.43 -1.58
CA THR A 233 0.91 -5.93 -1.09
C THR A 233 0.97 -7.46 -1.01
N PHE A 234 -0.16 -8.13 -0.78
CA PHE A 234 -0.26 -9.60 -0.73
C PHE A 234 -1.08 -10.09 -1.92
N PRO A 235 -0.42 -10.55 -3.00
CA PRO A 235 -1.09 -10.82 -4.26
C PRO A 235 -2.24 -11.83 -4.15
N GLY A 236 -3.36 -11.49 -4.79
CA GLY A 236 -4.54 -12.34 -4.93
C GLY A 236 -5.43 -11.81 -6.05
N PRO A 237 -6.45 -10.99 -5.79
CA PRO A 237 -7.30 -10.40 -6.84
C PRO A 237 -6.54 -9.38 -7.71
N ILE A 238 -5.62 -8.65 -7.10
CA ILE A 238 -4.75 -7.66 -7.75
C ILE A 238 -3.32 -8.17 -7.67
N LEU A 239 -2.62 -8.21 -8.80
CA LEU A 239 -1.26 -8.69 -8.93
C LEU A 239 -0.31 -7.56 -9.31
N THR A 240 0.90 -7.59 -8.77
CA THR A 240 2.01 -6.75 -9.26
C THR A 240 2.47 -7.23 -10.64
N ALA A 241 3.18 -6.39 -11.41
CA ALA A 241 3.77 -6.79 -12.68
C ALA A 241 4.53 -8.14 -12.64
N PRO A 242 5.48 -8.37 -11.71
CA PRO A 242 6.14 -9.67 -11.59
C PRO A 242 5.18 -10.83 -11.29
N ALA A 243 4.20 -10.60 -10.40
CA ALA A 243 3.22 -11.63 -10.05
C ALA A 243 2.27 -11.96 -11.21
N ALA A 244 1.88 -10.96 -12.00
CA ALA A 244 1.05 -11.16 -13.19
C ALA A 244 1.80 -11.97 -14.26
N ALA A 245 3.08 -11.66 -14.52
CA ALA A 245 3.89 -12.43 -15.45
C ALA A 245 4.06 -13.90 -14.99
N ALA A 246 4.40 -14.11 -13.70
CA ALA A 246 4.52 -15.46 -13.14
C ALA A 246 3.18 -16.21 -13.16
N TYR A 247 2.06 -15.54 -12.86
CA TYR A 247 0.73 -16.15 -12.93
C TYR A 247 0.43 -16.72 -14.32
N LEU A 248 0.96 -16.07 -15.37
CA LEU A 248 0.88 -16.49 -16.76
C LEU A 248 1.97 -17.49 -17.18
N ASN A 249 2.74 -18.02 -16.22
CA ASN A 249 3.88 -18.91 -16.40
C ASN A 249 4.98 -18.32 -17.31
N VAL A 250 5.25 -17.03 -17.16
CA VAL A 250 6.29 -16.29 -17.89
C VAL A 250 7.27 -15.68 -16.88
N LEU A 251 8.57 -15.66 -17.20
CA LEU A 251 9.56 -14.99 -16.37
C LEU A 251 9.21 -13.50 -16.21
N PRO A 252 9.30 -12.92 -14.99
CA PRO A 252 8.90 -11.54 -14.72
C PRO A 252 9.52 -10.47 -15.63
N ASP A 253 10.76 -10.65 -16.04
CA ASP A 253 11.51 -9.69 -16.88
C ASP A 253 11.01 -9.64 -18.33
N GLU A 254 10.28 -10.65 -18.81
CA GLU A 254 9.67 -10.63 -20.14
C GLU A 254 8.59 -9.54 -20.28
N LEU A 255 7.88 -9.20 -19.21
CA LEU A 255 6.80 -8.21 -19.25
C LEU A 255 7.32 -6.80 -19.59
N GLU A 256 8.56 -6.50 -19.19
CA GLU A 256 9.24 -5.25 -19.53
C GLU A 256 10.02 -5.37 -20.84
N ALA A 257 10.61 -6.53 -21.13
CA ALA A 257 11.46 -6.73 -22.29
C ALA A 257 10.69 -6.85 -23.62
N ARG A 258 9.40 -7.24 -23.58
CA ARG A 258 8.61 -7.55 -24.78
C ARG A 258 7.35 -6.70 -24.89
N GLU A 259 7.32 -5.86 -25.91
CA GLU A 259 6.19 -4.94 -26.17
C GLU A 259 4.89 -5.67 -26.53
N ASP A 260 4.95 -6.78 -27.28
CA ASP A 260 3.78 -7.55 -27.69
C ASP A 260 3.10 -8.23 -26.48
N PHE A 261 3.90 -8.82 -25.60
CA PHE A 261 3.44 -9.41 -24.35
C PHE A 261 2.92 -8.33 -23.39
N SER A 262 3.67 -7.25 -23.20
CA SER A 262 3.26 -6.10 -22.36
C SER A 262 1.93 -5.50 -22.82
N SER A 263 1.75 -5.32 -24.12
CA SER A 263 0.52 -4.78 -24.71
C SER A 263 -0.68 -5.70 -24.49
N LEU A 264 -0.49 -7.02 -24.64
CA LEU A 264 -1.55 -8.00 -24.41
C LEU A 264 -1.97 -8.05 -22.94
N VAL A 265 -1.01 -8.15 -22.03
CA VAL A 265 -1.23 -8.18 -20.58
C VAL A 265 -1.80 -6.83 -20.09
N GLY A 266 -1.51 -5.73 -20.77
CA GLY A 266 -2.08 -4.41 -20.52
C GLY A 266 -3.62 -4.36 -20.56
N ARG A 267 -4.29 -5.30 -21.24
CA ARG A 267 -5.76 -5.45 -21.21
C ARG A 267 -6.29 -5.78 -19.80
N ALA A 268 -5.45 -6.40 -18.97
CA ALA A 268 -5.76 -6.74 -17.59
C ALA A 268 -5.35 -5.66 -16.58
N HIS A 269 -4.86 -4.50 -17.03
CA HIS A 269 -4.37 -3.45 -16.13
C HIS A 269 -5.44 -3.04 -15.11
N TYR A 270 -5.01 -2.95 -13.86
CA TYR A 270 -5.80 -2.43 -12.76
C TYR A 270 -6.02 -0.93 -12.93
N GLN A 271 -7.28 -0.49 -12.85
CA GLN A 271 -7.66 0.92 -12.92
C GLN A 271 -8.48 1.21 -11.67
N GLY A 272 -7.90 1.95 -10.74
CA GLY A 272 -8.49 2.21 -9.43
C GLY A 272 -7.50 2.93 -8.52
N PRO A 273 -7.87 3.18 -7.26
CA PRO A 273 -6.99 3.82 -6.30
C PRO A 273 -5.60 3.17 -6.26
N PHE A 274 -4.56 3.99 -6.29
CA PHE A 274 -3.15 3.57 -6.27
C PHE A 274 -2.59 2.94 -7.56
N ASP A 275 -3.34 2.91 -8.67
CA ASP A 275 -2.87 2.40 -9.98
C ASP A 275 -1.62 3.11 -10.52
N GLN A 276 -1.39 4.36 -10.13
CA GLN A 276 -0.21 5.15 -10.52
C GLN A 276 1.02 4.90 -9.64
N VAL A 277 0.92 4.07 -8.59
CA VAL A 277 2.07 3.79 -7.72
C VAL A 277 3.05 2.84 -8.41
N GLU A 278 2.53 1.74 -8.96
CA GLU A 278 3.22 0.71 -9.74
C GLU A 278 2.20 0.06 -10.69
N PRO A 279 2.62 -0.59 -11.79
CA PRO A 279 1.69 -1.32 -12.66
C PRO A 279 1.12 -2.54 -11.92
N TYR A 280 -0.21 -2.58 -11.82
CA TYR A 280 -0.96 -3.69 -11.24
C TYR A 280 -1.96 -4.27 -12.25
N PHE A 281 -2.39 -5.50 -12.02
CA PHE A 281 -3.25 -6.24 -12.94
C PHE A 281 -4.34 -7.00 -12.19
N TRP A 282 -5.54 -7.02 -12.78
CA TRP A 282 -6.66 -7.82 -12.29
C TRP A 282 -6.46 -9.29 -12.65
N ARG A 283 -6.39 -10.17 -11.65
CA ARG A 283 -6.26 -11.62 -11.87
C ARG A 283 -7.40 -12.18 -12.71
N THR A 284 -8.63 -11.74 -12.47
CA THR A 284 -9.82 -12.17 -13.23
C THR A 284 -9.71 -11.85 -14.73
N ARG A 285 -9.09 -10.72 -15.07
CA ARG A 285 -8.84 -10.35 -16.48
C ARG A 285 -7.68 -11.15 -17.08
N LEU A 286 -6.68 -11.52 -16.30
CA LEU A 286 -5.63 -12.45 -16.75
C LEU A 286 -6.20 -13.84 -17.03
N ILE A 287 -7.12 -14.33 -16.20
CA ILE A 287 -7.84 -15.59 -16.45
C ILE A 287 -8.60 -15.51 -17.79
N ALA A 288 -9.33 -14.42 -18.05
CA ALA A 288 -10.01 -14.25 -19.33
C ALA A 288 -9.03 -14.26 -20.53
N LEU A 289 -7.83 -13.69 -20.39
CA LEU A 289 -6.80 -13.76 -21.43
C LEU A 289 -6.25 -15.18 -21.65
N LEU A 290 -6.10 -15.96 -20.56
CA LEU A 290 -5.71 -17.37 -20.65
C LEU A 290 -6.80 -18.19 -21.34
N ASP A 291 -8.07 -17.96 -21.01
CA ASP A 291 -9.21 -18.63 -21.64
C ASP A 291 -9.27 -18.35 -23.15
N GLU A 292 -9.02 -17.10 -23.57
CA GLU A 292 -8.89 -16.71 -24.99
C GLU A 292 -7.71 -17.43 -25.69
N SER A 293 -6.71 -17.87 -24.93
CA SER A 293 -5.47 -18.47 -25.40
C SER A 293 -5.33 -19.95 -25.04
N ASN A 294 -6.46 -20.67 -24.87
CA ASN A 294 -6.50 -22.09 -24.53
C ASN A 294 -5.60 -22.49 -23.33
N GLY A 295 -5.50 -21.60 -22.33
CA GLY A 295 -4.69 -21.80 -21.13
C GLY A 295 -3.21 -21.43 -21.24
N ASP A 296 -2.75 -20.95 -22.40
CA ASP A 296 -1.35 -20.55 -22.60
C ASP A 296 -1.24 -19.31 -23.49
N LEU A 297 -0.85 -18.19 -22.90
CA LEU A 297 -0.72 -16.90 -23.59
C LEU A 297 0.27 -16.93 -24.77
N ALA A 298 1.24 -17.84 -24.79
CA ALA A 298 2.16 -17.96 -25.92
C ALA A 298 1.45 -18.39 -27.22
N THR A 299 0.22 -18.92 -27.12
CA THR A 299 -0.60 -19.31 -28.27
C THR A 299 -1.48 -18.18 -28.81
N HIS A 300 -1.55 -17.04 -28.10
CA HIS A 300 -2.34 -15.89 -28.52
C HIS A 300 -1.76 -15.28 -29.81
N GLU A 301 -2.63 -14.95 -30.77
CA GLU A 301 -2.23 -14.49 -32.11
C GLU A 301 -1.39 -13.20 -32.13
N SER A 302 -1.52 -12.37 -31.08
CA SER A 302 -0.76 -11.13 -30.94
C SER A 302 0.67 -11.33 -30.42
N ILE A 303 1.00 -12.51 -29.90
CA ILE A 303 2.36 -12.82 -29.47
C ILE A 303 3.15 -13.25 -30.69
N THR A 304 4.16 -12.46 -31.05
CA THR A 304 4.93 -12.64 -32.29
C THR A 304 6.42 -12.79 -31.99
N GLY A 305 7.15 -13.53 -32.82
CA GLY A 305 8.59 -13.70 -32.66
C GLY A 305 8.98 -14.87 -31.76
N ALA A 306 9.97 -14.65 -30.87
CA ALA A 306 10.55 -15.72 -30.06
C ALA A 306 9.55 -16.29 -29.04
N ALA A 307 9.77 -17.53 -28.60
CA ALA A 307 8.98 -18.12 -27.52
C ALA A 307 9.19 -17.34 -26.21
N LEU A 308 8.11 -17.12 -25.46
CA LEU A 308 8.19 -16.54 -24.12
C LEU A 308 9.03 -17.44 -23.21
N ARG A 309 9.91 -16.84 -22.41
CA ARG A 309 10.67 -17.60 -21.40
C ARG A 309 9.74 -17.97 -20.25
N ARG A 310 9.64 -19.27 -19.97
CA ARG A 310 8.74 -19.80 -18.94
C ARG A 310 9.43 -19.97 -17.59
N VAL A 311 8.62 -19.91 -16.53
CA VAL A 311 9.03 -20.33 -15.18
C VAL A 311 9.04 -21.86 -15.12
N ASP A 312 7.93 -22.49 -15.49
CA ASP A 312 7.81 -23.94 -15.68
C ASP A 312 7.65 -24.30 -17.16
N SER A 313 8.73 -24.81 -17.75
CA SER A 313 8.72 -25.25 -19.15
C SER A 313 8.02 -26.60 -19.36
N ASN A 314 7.81 -27.39 -18.31
CA ASN A 314 7.20 -28.72 -18.39
C ASN A 314 5.67 -28.64 -18.28
N ASN A 315 5.14 -27.65 -17.56
CA ASN A 315 3.71 -27.46 -17.34
C ASN A 315 3.25 -26.06 -17.82
N ALA A 316 3.21 -25.87 -19.13
CA ALA A 316 2.94 -24.56 -19.75
C ALA A 316 1.61 -23.91 -19.34
N GLY A 317 0.58 -24.71 -19.00
CA GLY A 317 -0.76 -24.24 -18.63
C GLY A 317 -0.99 -24.06 -17.13
N ASP A 318 -0.01 -24.39 -16.29
CA ASP A 318 -0.14 -24.24 -14.84
C ASP A 318 0.35 -22.85 -14.41
N PRO A 319 -0.38 -22.14 -13.53
CA PRO A 319 0.08 -20.86 -13.02
C PRO A 319 1.32 -21.04 -12.14
N THR A 320 2.22 -20.05 -12.19
CA THR A 320 3.37 -19.97 -11.29
C THR A 320 3.27 -18.70 -10.44
N PHE A 321 4.17 -18.52 -9.47
CA PHE A 321 4.03 -17.50 -8.44
C PHE A 321 5.31 -16.70 -8.28
N VAL A 322 5.21 -15.53 -7.65
CA VAL A 322 6.40 -14.81 -7.17
C VAL A 322 6.55 -15.04 -5.68
N CYS A 323 7.73 -15.49 -5.26
CA CYS A 323 8.07 -15.56 -3.85
C CYS A 323 8.04 -14.15 -3.24
N MET A 324 7.19 -13.93 -2.24
CA MET A 324 7.04 -12.62 -1.61
C MET A 324 8.30 -12.10 -0.93
N ILE A 325 9.24 -12.98 -0.56
CA ILE A 325 10.47 -12.63 0.16
C ILE A 325 11.61 -12.34 -0.81
N THR A 326 11.85 -13.21 -1.79
CA THR A 326 12.98 -13.07 -2.72
C THR A 326 12.62 -12.29 -3.98
N GLY A 327 11.34 -12.26 -4.36
CA GLY A 327 10.89 -11.75 -5.65
C GLY A 327 11.15 -12.71 -6.82
N GLU A 328 11.69 -13.91 -6.56
CA GLU A 328 11.90 -14.93 -7.58
C GLU A 328 10.58 -15.56 -8.02
N ALA A 329 10.46 -15.86 -9.32
CA ALA A 329 9.36 -16.67 -9.81
C ALA A 329 9.60 -18.14 -9.45
N ILE A 330 8.55 -18.81 -8.94
CA ILE A 330 8.59 -20.17 -8.40
C ILE A 330 7.37 -20.96 -8.85
N THR A 331 7.52 -22.27 -8.95
CA THR A 331 6.44 -23.22 -9.24
C THR A 331 5.67 -23.62 -7.98
N GLN A 332 4.52 -24.29 -8.14
CA GLN A 332 3.68 -24.71 -7.02
C GLN A 332 4.40 -25.70 -6.08
N ASP A 333 5.21 -26.61 -6.62
CA ASP A 333 6.00 -27.60 -5.87
C ASP A 333 7.18 -26.99 -5.12
N GLN A 334 7.61 -25.78 -5.48
CA GLN A 334 8.62 -25.01 -4.75
C GLN A 334 8.01 -24.15 -3.62
N SER A 335 6.68 -24.05 -3.56
CA SER A 335 5.99 -23.18 -2.60
C SER A 335 5.74 -23.90 -1.28
N ALA A 336 6.10 -23.23 -0.19
CA ALA A 336 5.80 -23.69 1.16
C ALA A 336 4.29 -23.56 1.47
N THR A 337 3.86 -24.20 2.56
CA THR A 337 2.53 -23.91 3.13
C THR A 337 2.48 -22.44 3.58
N SER A 338 1.42 -21.73 3.21
CA SER A 338 1.27 -20.31 3.56
C SER A 338 1.27 -20.13 5.08
N PRO A 339 2.14 -19.26 5.65
CA PRO A 339 2.12 -18.94 7.06
C PRO A 339 0.84 -18.24 7.50
N ASP A 340 0.47 -18.37 8.77
CA ASP A 340 -0.76 -17.79 9.35
C ASP A 340 -0.88 -16.27 9.24
N TRP A 341 0.25 -15.56 9.07
CA TRP A 341 0.28 -14.10 8.90
C TRP A 341 -0.02 -13.65 7.46
N VAL A 342 -0.04 -14.56 6.49
CA VAL A 342 -0.47 -14.26 5.12
C VAL A 342 -2.02 -14.29 5.10
N PRO A 343 -2.70 -13.26 4.58
CA PRO A 343 -4.16 -13.27 4.50
C PRO A 343 -4.67 -14.46 3.67
N SER A 344 -5.77 -15.08 4.08
CA SER A 344 -6.31 -16.25 3.37
C SER A 344 -6.82 -15.93 1.97
N GLY A 345 -7.18 -14.66 1.71
CA GLY A 345 -7.53 -14.17 0.37
C GLY A 345 -6.33 -13.95 -0.56
N ALA A 346 -5.09 -14.02 -0.05
CA ALA A 346 -3.87 -13.84 -0.83
C ALA A 346 -3.42 -15.17 -1.45
N THR A 347 -4.23 -15.71 -2.36
CA THR A 347 -4.01 -17.03 -2.95
C THR A 347 -2.71 -17.13 -3.75
N GLU A 348 -2.29 -16.01 -4.36
CA GLU A 348 -1.07 -15.91 -5.18
C GLU A 348 0.16 -15.49 -4.37
N ALA A 349 0.00 -15.16 -3.09
CA ALA A 349 1.07 -14.83 -2.17
C ALA A 349 1.79 -16.10 -1.69
N LYS A 350 2.86 -16.49 -2.39
CA LYS A 350 3.67 -17.67 -2.06
C LYS A 350 5.02 -17.31 -1.44
N ILE A 351 5.59 -18.25 -0.68
CA ILE A 351 6.96 -18.20 -0.17
C ILE A 351 7.64 -19.49 -0.62
N LYS A 352 8.88 -19.39 -1.09
CA LYS A 352 9.68 -20.56 -1.49
C LYS A 352 10.04 -21.38 -0.25
N GLU A 353 9.85 -22.70 -0.30
CA GLU A 353 10.04 -23.60 0.86
C GLU A 353 11.45 -23.47 1.46
N GLU A 354 12.49 -23.53 0.64
CA GLU A 354 13.89 -23.36 1.06
C GLU A 354 14.10 -22.05 1.84
N VAL A 355 13.48 -20.96 1.38
CA VAL A 355 13.59 -19.64 2.01
C VAL A 355 12.87 -19.64 3.36
N LEU A 356 11.71 -20.28 3.46
CA LEU A 356 10.97 -20.36 4.72
C LEU A 356 11.72 -21.23 5.74
N ASP A 357 12.29 -22.35 5.33
CA ASP A 357 13.05 -23.27 6.19
C ASP A 357 14.30 -22.62 6.77
N GLU A 358 15.02 -21.82 5.97
CA GLU A 358 16.15 -21.01 6.45
C GLU A 358 15.72 -19.94 7.47
N LEU A 359 14.48 -19.46 7.37
CA LEU A 359 13.97 -18.35 8.16
C LEU A 359 13.20 -18.76 9.41
N GLY A 360 12.61 -19.96 9.44
CA GLY A 360 11.86 -20.49 10.60
C GLY A 360 12.61 -20.33 11.93
N PRO A 361 13.89 -20.76 12.04
CA PRO A 361 14.67 -20.60 13.27
C PRO A 361 14.91 -19.15 13.70
N LEU A 362 14.87 -18.18 12.78
CA LEU A 362 15.19 -16.76 13.01
C LEU A 362 13.94 -15.88 13.19
N ALA A 363 12.79 -16.30 12.65
CA ALA A 363 11.57 -15.52 12.63
C ALA A 363 10.58 -15.89 13.75
N GLY A 364 10.88 -16.93 14.55
CA GLY A 364 9.99 -17.41 15.61
C GLY A 364 8.67 -17.97 15.07
N ILE A 365 8.71 -18.51 13.84
CA ILE A 365 7.61 -19.14 13.11
C ILE A 365 7.83 -20.65 13.15
#